data_AF-A0A924WRP2-F1
#
_entry.id   AF-A0A924WRP2-F1
#
_cell.length_a   1.000
_cell.length_b   1.000
_cell.length_c   1.000
_cell.angle_alpha   90.00
_cell.angle_beta   90.00
_cell.angle_gamma   90.00
#
_symmetry.space_group_name_H-M   'P 1'
#
loop_
_entity.id
_entity.type
_entity.pdbx_description
1 polymer ?
#
loop_
_entity_poly.entity_id
_entity_poly.type
_entity_poly.pdbx_seq_one_letter_code
_entity_poly.pdbx_strand_id
1 'polypeptide(L)' 'MAQIKIPQNIGKVKVAMGLGGKWTVWNGKQGKYEFVLFCRNRKHADELVAIINGKNHGGFVEVVG' A
#
# COMPACT_ATOMS: atom_id res chain seq x y z
N MET A 1 -2.17 11.41 -11.76
CA MET A 1 -2.11 10.25 -10.84
C MET A 1 -0.80 10.33 -10.09
N ALA A 2 -0.80 10.10 -8.78
CA ALA A 2 0.44 10.13 -8.00
C ALA A 2 1.12 8.76 -8.13
N GLN A 3 2.37 8.74 -8.61
CA GLN A 3 3.20 7.54 -8.60
C GLN A 3 4.00 7.52 -7.32
N ILE A 4 3.87 6.44 -6.55
CA ILE A 4 4.56 6.27 -5.28
C ILE A 4 5.62 5.19 -5.47
N LYS A 5 6.87 5.56 -5.17
CA LYS A 5 8.00 4.63 -5.16
C LYS A 5 7.87 3.69 -3.97
N ILE A 6 7.95 2.40 -4.23
CA ILE A 6 7.91 1.37 -3.20
C ILE A 6 9.32 1.17 -2.64
N PRO A 7 9.54 1.37 -1.33
CA PRO A 7 10.82 1.10 -0.71
C PRO A 7 11.23 -0.36 -0.87
N GLN A 8 12.53 -0.60 -1.07
CA GLN A 8 13.07 -1.96 -0.99
C GLN A 8 12.97 -2.42 0.49
N ASN A 9 12.50 -3.65 0.72
CA ASN A 9 12.30 -4.29 2.04
C ASN A 9 11.02 -3.96 2.83
N ILE A 10 9.95 -3.51 2.17
CA ILE A 10 8.65 -3.35 2.84
C ILE A 10 8.05 -4.67 3.34
N GLY A 11 8.41 -5.81 2.75
CA GLY A 11 7.82 -7.12 3.08
C GLY A 11 6.44 -7.30 2.45
N LYS A 12 5.62 -8.19 3.03
CA LYS A 12 4.23 -8.38 2.61
C LYS A 12 3.35 -7.26 3.14
N VAL A 13 2.43 -6.78 2.31
CA VAL A 13 1.40 -5.81 2.69
C VAL A 13 0.03 -6.46 2.82
N LYS A 14 -0.85 -5.84 3.59
CA LYS A 14 -2.25 -6.24 3.78
C LYS A 14 -3.15 -5.01 3.77
N VAL A 15 -4.44 -5.22 3.47
CA VAL A 15 -5.45 -4.19 3.66
C VAL A 15 -5.73 -4.06 5.17
N ALA A 16 -5.70 -2.83 5.66
CA ALA A 16 -6.00 -2.44 7.02
C ALA A 16 -6.90 -1.21 7.02
N MET A 17 -7.63 -1.01 8.10
CA MET A 17 -8.41 0.21 8.31
C MET A 17 -7.54 1.21 9.08
N GLY A 18 -7.30 2.37 8.48
CA GLY A 18 -6.55 3.46 9.08
C GLY A 18 -7.44 4.38 9.90
N LEU A 19 -6.83 5.40 10.50
CA LEU A 19 -7.55 6.42 11.27
C LEU A 19 -8.61 7.11 10.39
N GLY A 20 -9.79 7.32 10.95
CA GLY A 20 -10.94 7.92 10.24
C GLY A 20 -11.66 6.98 9.27
N GLY A 21 -11.51 5.66 9.41
CA GLY A 21 -12.25 4.67 8.62
C GLY A 21 -11.77 4.53 7.17
N LYS A 22 -10.59 5.08 6.84
CA LYS A 22 -10.00 4.99 5.52
C LYS A 22 -9.37 3.62 5.28
N TRP A 23 -9.49 3.11 4.06
CA TRP A 23 -8.81 1.87 3.68
C TRP A 23 -7.34 2.15 3.46
N THR A 24 -6.48 1.23 3.89
CA THR A 24 -5.04 1.45 3.90
C THR A 24 -4.31 0.17 3.52
N VAL A 25 -3.26 0.29 2.72
CA VAL A 25 -2.31 -0.81 2.47
C VAL A 25 -1.17 -0.65 3.45
N TRP A 26 -0.99 -1.62 4.34
CA TRP A 26 0.00 -1.56 5.42
C TRP A 26 0.86 -2.83 5.47
N ASN A 27 2.15 -2.67 5.73
CA ASN A 27 3.09 -3.78 5.86
C ASN A 27 3.19 -4.39 7.26
N GLY A 28 2.39 -3.93 8.22
CA GLY A 28 2.40 -4.45 9.59
C GLY A 28 3.60 -4.01 10.42
N LYS A 29 4.49 -3.16 9.88
CA LYS A 29 5.66 -2.62 10.59
C LYS A 29 5.34 -1.23 11.13
N GLN A 30 5.99 -0.86 12.22
CA GLN A 30 5.99 0.50 12.76
C GLN A 30 7.43 1.02 12.81
N GLY A 31 7.62 2.33 12.60
CA GLY A 31 8.94 2.99 12.66
C GLY A 31 9.69 3.01 11.33
N LYS A 32 11.01 2.77 11.34
CA LYS A 32 11.93 3.06 10.21
C LYS A 32 11.58 2.36 8.87
N TYR A 33 10.84 1.26 8.92
CA TYR A 33 10.41 0.49 7.74
C TYR A 33 8.90 0.39 7.59
N GLU A 34 8.17 1.29 8.25
CA GLU A 34 6.72 1.39 8.11
C GLU A 34 6.35 1.83 6.70
N PHE A 35 5.40 1.12 6.11
CA PHE A 35 4.83 1.45 4.81
C PHE A 35 3.32 1.45 4.91
N VAL A 36 2.73 2.61 4.70
CA VAL A 36 1.29 2.87 4.82
C VAL A 36 0.84 3.67 3.60
N LEU A 37 -0.17 3.17 2.90
CA LEU A 37 -0.77 3.81 1.74
C LEU A 37 -2.28 3.96 1.92
N PHE A 38 -2.77 5.20 2.00
CA PHE A 38 -4.20 5.47 2.12
C PHE A 38 -4.90 5.33 0.77
N CYS A 39 -6.00 4.60 0.77
CA CYS A 39 -6.85 4.32 -0.39
C CYS A 39 -8.27 4.84 -0.10
N ARG A 40 -8.94 5.36 -1.13
CA ARG A 40 -10.34 5.83 -1.00
C ARG A 40 -11.32 4.68 -0.73
N ASN A 41 -11.09 3.54 -1.37
CA ASN A 41 -12.02 2.44 -1.46
C ASN A 41 -11.30 1.09 -1.30
N ARG A 42 -12.03 0.12 -0.73
CA ARG A 42 -11.50 -1.20 -0.40
C ARG A 42 -10.96 -1.95 -1.63
N LYS A 43 -11.70 -1.90 -2.74
CA LYS A 43 -11.33 -2.57 -3.99
C LYS A 43 -9.93 -2.14 -4.47
N HIS A 44 -9.64 -0.84 -4.41
CA HIS A 44 -8.33 -0.32 -4.81
C HIS A 44 -7.22 -0.77 -3.85
N ALA A 45 -7.50 -0.83 -2.55
CA ALA A 45 -6.55 -1.36 -1.57
C ALA A 45 -6.25 -2.84 -1.81
N ASP A 46 -7.26 -3.66 -2.13
CA ASP A 46 -7.09 -5.08 -2.46
C ASP A 46 -6.25 -5.27 -3.74
N GLU A 47 -6.52 -4.48 -4.79
CA GLU A 47 -5.75 -4.46 -6.03
C GLU A 47 -4.27 -4.10 -5.78
N LEU A 48 -4.02 -3.02 -5.02
CA LEU A 48 -2.66 -2.61 -4.65
C LEU A 48 -1.94 -3.68 -3.84
N VAL A 49 -2.62 -4.34 -2.90
CA VAL A 49 -2.03 -5.45 -2.15
C VAL A 49 -1.62 -6.60 -3.08
N ALA A 50 -2.46 -6.97 -4.03
CA ALA A 50 -2.15 -8.02 -5.01
C ALA A 50 -0.95 -7.64 -5.89
N ILE A 51 -0.91 -6.41 -6.39
CA ILE A 51 0.18 -5.88 -7.22
C ILE A 51 1.51 -5.86 -6.43
N ILE A 52 1.49 -5.33 -5.20
CA ILE A 52 2.68 -5.17 -4.35
C ILE A 52 3.21 -6.54 -3.92
N ASN A 53 2.35 -7.41 -3.39
CA ASN A 53 2.77 -8.74 -2.95
C ASN A 53 3.16 -9.64 -4.13
N GLY A 54 2.51 -9.46 -5.27
CA GLY A 54 2.85 -10.14 -6.52
C GLY A 54 4.13 -9.61 -7.18
N LYS A 55 4.74 -8.53 -6.66
CA LYS A 55 5.92 -7.85 -7.23
C LYS A 55 5.71 -7.34 -8.66
N ASN A 56 4.46 -7.17 -9.10
CA ASN A 56 4.08 -6.74 -10.46
C ASN A 56 4.04 -5.20 -10.58
N HIS A 57 4.97 -4.50 -9.94
CA HIS A 57 4.96 -3.03 -9.83
C HIS A 57 6.24 -2.36 -10.35
N GLY A 58 7.30 -3.12 -10.65
CA GLY A 58 8.56 -2.53 -11.17
C GLY A 58 9.18 -1.45 -10.25
N GLY A 59 8.80 -1.41 -8.98
CA GLY A 59 9.21 -0.40 -8.00
C GLY A 59 8.26 0.79 -7.80
N PHE A 60 7.15 0.88 -8.55
CA PHE A 60 6.20 2.01 -8.48
C PHE A 60 4.74 1.55 -8.48
N VAL A 61 3.88 2.19 -7.69
CA VAL A 61 2.42 1.99 -7.75
C VAL A 61 1.73 3.32 -8.00
N GLU A 62 0.67 3.27 -8.80
CA GLU A 62 -0.23 4.40 -9.01
C GLU A 62 -1.28 4.41 -7.92
N VAL A 63 -1.44 5.55 -7.27
CA VAL A 63 -2.46 5.75 -6.25
C VAL A 63 -3.41 6.84 -6.73
N VAL A 64 -4.69 6.50 -6.80
CA VAL A 64 -5.76 7.45 -7.06
C VAL A 64 -6.16 8.08 -5.73
N GLY A 65 -5.54 9.22 -5.43
CA GLY A 65 -5.83 10.04 -4.25
C GLY A 65 -7.24 10.59 -4.25
#